data_AF-A0A1R0KG20-F1
#
_entry.id   AF-A0A1R0KG20-F1
#
_cell.length_a   1.000
_cell.length_b   1.000
_cell.length_c   1.000
_cell.angle_alpha   90.00
_cell.angle_beta   90.00
_cell.angle_gamma   90.00
#
_symmetry.space_group_name_H-M   'P 1'
#
loop_
_entity.id
_entity.type
_entity.pdbx_description
1 polymer ?
#
loop_
_entity_poly.entity_id
_entity_poly.type
_entity_poly.pdbx_seq_one_letter_code
_entity_poly.pdbx_strand_id
1 'polypeptide(L)'
;MTKRWGRTMVAVAAGAMVLLVSSCSITMMSEEQKVEELRRAGERGAEAHLVLLAEYKLPTPEECLNNYSRFTGGGAPWDEPYSATVDWISLHGEYFVDSCVTGKPRVPTK
;
A
#
# COMPACT_ATOMS: atom_id res chain seq x y z
N MET A 1 45.39 -50.20 -34.55
CA MET A 1 45.77 -50.08 -33.12
C MET A 1 45.54 -48.65 -32.66
N THR A 2 44.94 -48.48 -31.47
CA THR A 2 44.66 -47.22 -30.73
C THR A 2 43.48 -46.38 -31.30
N LYS A 3 42.52 -45.81 -30.54
CA LYS A 3 42.50 -45.37 -29.14
C LYS A 3 41.14 -45.55 -28.45
N ARG A 4 41.23 -46.00 -27.19
CA ARG A 4 40.34 -45.89 -26.02
C ARG A 4 39.08 -45.02 -26.14
N TRP A 5 37.92 -45.63 -25.90
CA TRP A 5 36.72 -44.94 -25.39
C TRP A 5 36.91 -44.63 -23.90
N GLY A 6 37.10 -43.36 -23.59
CA GLY A 6 37.19 -42.83 -22.23
C GLY A 6 35.85 -42.30 -21.77
N ARG A 7 35.24 -42.99 -20.82
CA ARG A 7 34.10 -42.55 -20.01
C ARG A 7 34.44 -41.22 -19.36
N THR A 8 33.58 -40.21 -19.51
CA THR A 8 33.58 -39.05 -18.62
C THR A 8 32.17 -38.93 -18.06
N MET A 9 31.99 -39.40 -16.82
CA MET A 9 30.78 -39.14 -16.05
C MET A 9 30.78 -37.67 -15.67
N VAL A 10 29.75 -36.93 -16.08
CA VAL A 10 29.51 -35.57 -15.58
C VAL A 10 28.61 -35.70 -14.36
N ALA A 11 29.22 -35.71 -13.17
CA ALA A 11 28.52 -35.51 -11.91
C ALA A 11 28.25 -34.00 -11.77
N VAL A 12 27.02 -33.56 -12.04
CA VAL A 12 26.59 -32.20 -11.72
C VAL A 12 25.88 -32.22 -10.37
N ALA A 13 26.50 -31.48 -9.46
CA ALA A 13 26.14 -31.20 -8.09
C ALA A 13 24.63 -31.11 -7.80
N ALA A 14 24.22 -31.82 -6.74
CA ALA A 14 23.00 -31.57 -6.00
C ALA A 14 23.08 -30.18 -5.35
N GLY A 15 22.65 -29.15 -6.06
CA GLY A 15 22.43 -27.82 -5.52
C GLY A 15 21.15 -27.81 -4.70
N ALA A 16 21.28 -27.82 -3.37
CA ALA A 16 20.19 -27.58 -2.46
C ALA A 16 19.53 -26.23 -2.80
N MET A 17 18.31 -26.27 -3.34
CA MET A 17 17.46 -25.08 -3.40
C MET A 17 17.12 -24.73 -1.95
N VAL A 18 17.86 -23.77 -1.40
CA VAL A 18 17.46 -23.05 -0.20
C VAL A 18 16.21 -22.29 -0.59
N LEU A 19 15.05 -22.89 -0.31
CA LEU A 19 13.77 -22.19 -0.28
C LEU A 19 13.93 -21.08 0.75
N LEU A 20 14.24 -19.88 0.27
CA LEU A 20 14.07 -18.64 1.01
C LEU A 20 12.58 -18.52 1.27
N VAL A 21 12.11 -19.19 2.32
CA VAL A 21 10.82 -18.89 2.94
C VAL A 21 11.02 -17.49 3.51
N SER A 22 10.78 -16.48 2.67
CA SER A 22 10.60 -15.11 3.11
C SER A 22 9.41 -15.14 4.05
N SER A 23 9.66 -15.36 5.32
CA SER A 23 8.70 -15.13 6.37
C SER A 23 8.33 -13.66 6.26
N CYS A 24 7.18 -13.37 5.66
CA CYS A 24 6.53 -12.08 5.78
C CYS A 24 6.24 -11.89 7.27
N SER A 25 7.22 -11.35 7.99
CA SER A 25 7.00 -10.83 9.34
C SER A 25 5.94 -9.75 9.18
N ILE A 26 4.73 -10.06 9.65
CA ILE A 26 3.63 -9.10 9.68
C ILE A 26 4.02 -8.10 10.76
N THR A 27 4.68 -7.03 10.31
CA THR A 27 5.28 -6.00 11.16
C THR A 27 4.34 -4.80 11.22
N MET A 28 4.19 -4.25 12.42
CA MET A 28 3.51 -2.98 12.68
C MET A 28 4.11 -1.87 11.82
N MET A 29 3.28 -0.98 11.31
CA MET A 29 3.70 0.17 10.51
C MET A 29 4.53 1.13 11.38
N SER A 30 5.68 1.56 10.87
CA SER A 30 6.50 2.57 11.55
C SER A 30 5.84 3.95 11.50
N GLU A 31 6.25 4.86 12.38
CA GLU A 31 5.72 6.24 12.38
C GLU A 31 6.01 6.98 11.07
N GLU A 32 7.18 6.75 10.47
CA GLU A 32 7.51 7.31 9.15
C GLU A 32 6.57 6.79 8.06
N GLN A 33 6.23 5.49 8.11
CA GLN A 33 5.27 4.89 7.19
C GLN A 33 3.86 5.44 7.42
N LYS A 34 3.44 5.66 8.67
CA LYS A 34 2.16 6.31 8.97
C LYS A 34 2.09 7.72 8.39
N VAL A 35 3.13 8.53 8.58
CA VAL A 35 3.20 9.89 7.99
C VAL A 35 3.09 9.83 6.46
N GLU A 36 3.79 8.90 5.83
CA GLU A 36 3.74 8.70 4.39
C GLU A 36 2.36 8.24 3.90
N GLU A 37 1.68 7.35 4.63
CA GLU A 37 0.31 6.94 4.30
C GLU A 37 -0.71 8.08 4.50
N LEU A 38 -0.55 8.94 5.51
CA LEU A 38 -1.38 10.13 5.66
C LEU A 38 -1.20 11.11 4.50
N ARG A 39 0.05 11.28 4.02
CA ARG A 39 0.32 12.07 2.81
C ARG A 39 -0.40 11.49 1.59
N ARG A 40 -0.33 10.16 1.39
CA ARG A 40 -1.05 9.47 0.30
C ARG A 40 -2.56 9.60 0.42
N ALA A 41 -3.11 9.52 1.64
CA ALA A 41 -4.53 9.75 1.90
C ALA A 41 -4.95 11.14 1.43
N GLY A 42 -4.16 12.15 1.75
CA GLY A 42 -4.41 13.52 1.30
C GLY A 42 -4.32 13.69 -0.22
N GLU A 43 -3.35 13.07 -0.88
CA GLU A 43 -3.23 13.09 -2.35
C GLU A 43 -4.42 12.43 -3.03
N ARG A 44 -4.82 11.25 -2.56
CA ARG A 44 -6.02 10.54 -3.06
C ARG A 44 -7.29 11.34 -2.82
N GLY A 45 -7.38 12.07 -1.70
CA GLY A 45 -8.48 12.99 -1.43
C GLY A 45 -8.55 14.10 -2.48
N ALA A 46 -7.43 14.77 -2.74
CA ALA A 46 -7.37 15.83 -3.76
C ALA A 46 -7.69 15.29 -5.17
N GLU A 47 -7.29 14.06 -5.50
CA GLU A 47 -7.69 13.39 -6.74
C GLU A 47 -9.21 13.12 -6.77
N ALA A 48 -9.76 12.60 -5.67
CA ALA A 48 -11.19 12.33 -5.54
C ALA A 48 -12.04 13.59 -5.76
N HIS A 49 -11.57 14.76 -5.31
CA HIS A 49 -12.21 16.04 -5.58
C HIS A 49 -12.45 16.25 -7.09
N LEU A 50 -11.40 16.07 -7.89
CA LEU A 50 -11.46 16.29 -9.34
C LEU A 50 -12.38 15.27 -10.01
N VAL A 51 -12.31 14.00 -9.58
CA VAL A 51 -13.15 12.93 -10.14
C VAL A 51 -14.62 13.15 -9.80
N LEU A 52 -14.95 13.53 -8.56
CA LEU A 52 -16.33 13.80 -8.15
C LEU A 52 -16.93 14.97 -8.94
N LEU A 53 -16.16 16.05 -9.14
CA LEU A 53 -16.61 17.16 -9.98
C LEU A 53 -16.82 16.75 -11.44
N ALA A 54 -15.95 15.89 -11.99
CA ALA A 54 -16.12 15.34 -13.33
C ALA A 54 -17.36 14.43 -13.44
N GLU A 55 -17.78 13.81 -12.34
CA GLU A 55 -19.02 13.04 -12.21
C GLU A 55 -20.25 13.92 -11.89
N TYR A 56 -20.13 15.25 -11.90
CA TYR A 56 -21.17 16.20 -11.50
C TYR A 56 -21.67 16.03 -10.05
N LYS A 57 -20.79 15.54 -9.17
CA LYS A 57 -21.04 15.41 -7.73
C LYS A 57 -20.28 16.46 -6.95
N LEU A 58 -20.95 17.07 -5.97
CA LEU A 58 -20.30 18.03 -5.09
C LEU A 58 -19.48 17.27 -4.03
N PRO A 59 -18.18 17.60 -3.84
CA PRO A 59 -17.31 16.95 -2.86
C PRO A 59 -17.62 17.47 -1.45
N THR A 60 -18.80 17.16 -0.93
CA THR A 60 -19.15 17.41 0.47
C THR A 60 -18.41 16.41 1.37
N PRO A 61 -18.26 16.69 2.68
CA PRO A 61 -17.63 15.74 3.60
C PRO A 61 -18.29 14.35 3.56
N GLU A 62 -19.62 14.29 3.46
CA GLU A 62 -20.38 13.04 3.34
C GLU A 62 -20.10 12.32 2.03
N GLU A 63 -20.11 13.01 0.89
CA GLU A 63 -19.82 12.40 -0.41
C GLU A 63 -18.37 11.89 -0.47
N CYS A 64 -17.43 12.67 0.05
CA CYS A 64 -16.03 12.26 0.16
C CYS A 64 -15.91 11.00 1.03
N LEU A 65 -16.53 10.96 2.21
CA LEU A 65 -16.50 9.79 3.09
C LEU A 65 -17.11 8.56 2.42
N ASN A 66 -18.25 8.71 1.71
CA ASN A 66 -18.90 7.62 0.98
C ASN A 66 -18.03 7.05 -0.15
N ASN A 67 -17.13 7.86 -0.71
CA ASN A 67 -16.19 7.41 -1.75
C ASN A 67 -14.80 7.04 -1.19
N TYR A 68 -14.56 7.15 0.11
CA TYR A 68 -13.25 6.90 0.72
C TYR A 68 -12.67 5.54 0.30
N SER A 69 -13.43 4.45 0.50
CA SER A 69 -12.99 3.09 0.16
C SER A 69 -12.70 2.89 -1.33
N ARG A 70 -13.45 3.59 -2.21
CA ARG A 70 -13.26 3.56 -3.66
C ARG A 70 -11.89 4.11 -4.05
N PHE A 71 -11.47 5.22 -3.45
CA PHE A 71 -10.21 5.88 -3.79
C PHE A 71 -9.00 5.33 -3.03
N THR A 72 -9.20 4.74 -1.85
CA THR A 72 -8.09 4.17 -1.07
C THR A 72 -7.82 2.69 -1.31
N GLY A 73 -8.68 2.01 -2.07
CA GLY A 73 -8.55 0.57 -2.33
C GLY A 73 -9.04 -0.29 -1.17
N GLY A 74 -10.07 0.16 -0.45
CA GLY A 74 -10.74 -0.61 0.61
C GLY A 74 -10.72 0.01 2.00
N GLY A 75 -10.08 1.16 2.19
CA GLY A 75 -10.04 1.86 3.48
C GLY A 75 -8.62 2.24 3.90
N ALA A 76 -8.42 2.41 5.20
CA ALA A 76 -7.09 2.66 5.76
C ALA A 76 -6.26 1.36 5.70
N PRO A 77 -4.96 1.44 5.36
CA PRO A 77 -4.07 0.28 5.47
C PRO A 77 -3.92 -0.13 6.94
N TRP A 78 -3.52 -1.38 7.19
CA TRP A 78 -3.26 -1.87 8.55
C TRP A 78 -2.01 -1.21 9.13
N ASP A 79 -2.15 -0.52 10.26
CA ASP A 79 -1.03 0.00 11.04
C ASP A 79 -0.51 -1.01 12.07
N GLU A 80 -1.32 -2.00 12.43
CA GLU A 80 -0.96 -3.11 13.31
C GLU A 80 -0.97 -4.47 12.58
N PRO A 81 -0.37 -5.52 13.16
CA PRO A 81 -0.52 -6.86 12.64
C PRO A 81 -2.00 -7.24 12.53
N TYR A 82 -2.45 -7.53 11.30
CA TYR A 82 -3.80 -8.02 10.98
C TYR A 82 -4.94 -7.02 11.12
N SER A 83 -4.70 -5.75 11.48
CA SER A 83 -5.78 -4.78 11.62
C SER A 83 -5.32 -3.33 11.49
N ALA A 84 -6.27 -2.46 11.20
CA ALA A 84 -6.12 -1.02 11.34
C ALA A 84 -6.77 -0.59 12.67
N THR A 85 -6.07 0.17 13.50
CA THR A 85 -6.61 0.72 14.75
C THR A 85 -7.69 1.75 14.47
N VAL A 86 -8.62 1.94 15.41
CA VAL A 86 -9.73 2.89 15.22
C VAL A 86 -9.22 4.31 15.02
N ASP A 87 -8.24 4.73 15.83
CA ASP A 87 -7.63 6.06 15.73
C ASP A 87 -6.93 6.26 14.38
N TRP A 88 -6.27 5.22 13.87
CA TRP A 88 -5.62 5.26 12.56
C TRP A 88 -6.63 5.35 11.42
N ILE A 89 -7.72 4.57 11.46
CA ILE A 89 -8.80 4.63 10.47
C ILE A 89 -9.40 6.04 10.43
N SER A 90 -9.71 6.59 11.60
CA SER A 90 -10.25 7.95 11.73
C SER A 90 -9.30 8.99 11.16
N LEU A 91 -8.04 8.99 11.58
CA LEU A 91 -7.04 9.97 11.14
C LEU A 91 -6.79 9.90 9.63
N HIS A 92 -6.64 8.69 9.08
CA HIS A 92 -6.47 8.50 7.65
C HIS A 92 -7.71 8.95 6.88
N GLY A 93 -8.91 8.68 7.40
CA GLY A 93 -10.18 9.15 6.84
C GLY A 93 -10.25 10.68 6.79
N GLU A 94 -9.88 11.35 7.88
CA GLU A 94 -9.86 12.82 7.96
C GLU A 94 -8.93 13.45 6.93
N TYR A 95 -7.70 12.93 6.77
CA TYR A 95 -6.76 13.45 5.77
C TYR A 95 -7.31 13.35 4.34
N PHE A 96 -7.97 12.24 4.03
CA PHE A 96 -8.65 12.06 2.76
C PHE A 96 -9.81 13.05 2.60
N VAL A 97 -10.73 13.10 3.58
CA VAL A 97 -11.94 13.92 3.49
C VAL A 97 -11.61 15.41 3.39
N ASP A 98 -10.69 15.91 4.22
CA ASP A 98 -10.26 17.32 4.16
C ASP A 98 -9.70 17.67 2.78
N SER A 99 -8.86 16.79 2.22
CA SER A 99 -8.24 17.03 0.91
C SER A 99 -9.25 16.90 -0.22
N CYS A 100 -10.23 16.01 -0.09
CA CYS A 100 -11.33 15.83 -1.04
C CYS A 100 -12.29 17.02 -1.04
N VAL A 101 -12.63 17.57 0.12
CA VAL A 101 -13.49 18.76 0.21
C VAL A 101 -12.77 19.99 -0.35
N THR A 102 -11.50 20.17 -0.01
CA THR A 102 -10.73 21.38 -0.38
C THR A 102 -10.11 21.32 -1.78
N GLY A 103 -9.99 20.13 -2.38
CA GLY A 103 -9.28 19.90 -3.64
C GLY A 103 -7.76 20.09 -3.53
N LYS A 104 -7.21 20.09 -2.31
CA LYS A 104 -5.78 20.31 -2.05
C LYS A 104 -5.24 19.22 -1.13
N PRO A 105 -4.08 18.63 -1.43
CA PRO A 105 -3.50 17.62 -0.54
C PRO A 105 -3.17 18.20 0.83
N ARG A 106 -3.70 17.59 1.89
CA ARG A 106 -3.28 17.85 3.28
C ARG A 106 -1.91 17.21 3.51
N VAL A 107 -0.93 18.03 3.88
CA VAL A 107 0.43 17.57 4.19
C VAL A 107 0.55 17.36 5.70
N PRO A 108 1.00 16.17 6.17
CA PRO A 108 1.24 15.94 7.59
C PRO A 108 2.29 16.91 8.13
N THR A 109 1.98 17.60 9.23
CA THR A 109 2.97 18.37 9.99
C THR A 109 3.72 17.43 10.92
N LYS A 110 5.05 17.43 10.84
CA LYS A 110 5.95 16.66 11.71
C LYS A 110 5.81 17.05 13.18
#